data_AF-A0A354EXT8-F1
#
_entry.id   AF-A0A354EXT8-F1
#
_cell.length_a   1.000
_cell.length_b   1.000
_cell.length_c   1.000
_cell.angle_alpha   90.00
_cell.angle_beta   90.00
_cell.angle_gamma   90.00
#
_symmetry.space_group_name_H-M   'P 1'
#
loop_
_entity.id
_entity.type
_entity.pdbx_description
1 polymer ?
#
loop_
_entity_poly.entity_id
_entity_poly.type
_entity_poly.pdbx_seq_one_letter_code
_entity_poly.pdbx_strand_id
1 'polypeptide(L)' 'MPSPTHTFSQRLLDWFDQHGRKDLPWQHPRSAYRVWISEIMLQQTQ' A
#
# COMPACT_ATOMS: atom_id res chain seq x y z
N MET A 1 -5.28 0.27 -28.64
CA MET A 1 -3.95 0.57 -28.09
C MET A 1 -4.09 0.65 -26.59
N PRO A 2 -3.42 -0.19 -25.77
CA PRO A 2 -3.47 -0.04 -24.32
C PRO A 2 -2.80 1.28 -23.93
N SER A 3 -3.51 2.12 -23.19
CA SER A 3 -2.95 3.37 -22.66
C SER A 3 -1.76 3.04 -21.75
N PRO A 4 -0.65 3.80 -21.80
CA PRO A 4 0.60 3.48 -21.09
C PRO A 4 0.44 3.35 -19.56
N THR A 5 -0.62 3.94 -19.00
CA THR A 5 -1.01 3.79 -17.60
C THR A 5 -1.38 2.36 -17.22
N HIS A 6 -2.06 1.62 -18.10
CA HIS A 6 -2.51 0.25 -17.82
C HIS A 6 -1.31 -0.70 -17.63
N THR A 7 -0.24 -0.52 -18.41
CA THR A 7 0.95 -1.38 -18.36
C THR A 7 1.85 -1.08 -17.16
N PHE A 8 1.91 0.16 -16.67
CA PHE A 8 2.67 0.49 -15.46
C PHE A 8 1.94 0.02 -14.20
N SER A 9 0.66 0.38 -14.06
CA SER A 9 -0.15 -0.02 -12.91
C SER A 9 -0.22 -1.54 -12.75
N GLN A 10 -0.39 -2.28 -13.84
CA GLN A 10 -0.42 -3.75 -13.78
C GLN A 10 0.89 -4.33 -13.23
N ARG A 11 2.03 -3.90 -13.77
CA ARG A 11 3.35 -4.37 -13.30
C ARG A 11 3.61 -4.01 -11.84
N LEU A 12 3.17 -2.84 -11.40
CA LEU A 12 3.29 -2.41 -10.00
C LEU A 12 2.43 -3.28 -9.07
N LEU A 13 1.19 -3.58 -9.48
CA LEU A 13 0.30 -4.46 -8.70
C LEU A 13 0.86 -5.88 -8.64
N ASP A 14 1.32 -6.43 -9.75
CA ASP A 14 1.92 -7.78 -9.80
C ASP A 14 3.17 -7.88 -8.89
N TRP A 15 3.99 -6.82 -8.84
CA TRP A 15 5.13 -6.76 -7.93
C TRP A 15 4.70 -6.61 -6.48
N PHE A 16 3.75 -5.72 -6.19
CA PHE A 16 3.22 -5.52 -4.84
C PHE A 16 2.57 -6.78 -4.30
N ASP A 17 1.99 -7.60 -5.19
CA ASP A 17 1.39 -8.86 -4.78
C ASP A 17 2.43 -9.90 -4.32
N GLN A 18 3.58 -9.92 -4.98
CA GLN A 18 4.68 -10.85 -4.70
C GLN A 18 5.62 -10.37 -3.59
N HIS A 19 5.85 -9.06 -3.46
CA HIS A 19 6.90 -8.48 -2.62
C HIS A 19 6.40 -7.40 -1.65
N GLY A 20 5.12 -7.03 -1.70
CA GLY A 20 4.55 -5.99 -0.85
C GLY A 20 4.50 -6.38 0.62
N ARG A 21 4.69 -5.41 1.52
CA ARG A 21 4.49 -5.60 2.96
C ARG A 21 2.99 -5.66 3.24
N LYS A 22 2.47 -6.85 3.48
CA LYS A 22 1.04 -7.15 3.73
C LYS A 22 0.71 -7.43 5.20
N ASP A 23 1.74 -7.61 6.04
CA ASP A 23 1.61 -8.07 7.42
C ASP A 23 1.72 -6.95 8.46
N LEU A 24 1.56 -5.68 8.05
CA LEU A 24 1.69 -4.57 8.98
C LEU A 24 0.48 -4.53 9.91
N PRO A 25 0.68 -4.26 11.23
CA PRO A 25 -0.39 -4.36 12.21
C PRO A 25 -1.51 -3.33 12.01
N TRP A 26 -1.30 -2.30 11.19
CA TRP A 26 -2.34 -1.32 10.82
C TRP A 26 -3.06 -1.64 9.51
N GLN A 27 -2.58 -2.62 8.74
CA GLN A 27 -3.24 -3.05 7.50
C GLN A 27 -4.38 -4.05 7.76
N HIS A 28 -4.30 -4.88 8.81
CA HIS A 28 -5.34 -5.86 9.16
C HIS A 28 -5.61 -5.99 10.66
N PRO A 29 -6.88 -6.01 11.10
CA PRO A 29 -8.08 -5.55 10.38
C PRO A 29 -8.02 -4.03 10.10
N ARG A 30 -8.34 -3.64 8.86
CA ARG A 30 -8.30 -2.25 8.42
C ARG A 30 -9.46 -1.46 9.04
N SER A 31 -9.14 -0.37 9.73
CA SER A 31 -10.14 0.63 10.16
C SER A 31 -9.63 2.03 9.86
N ALA A 32 -10.54 2.97 9.59
CA ALA A 32 -10.19 4.36 9.29
C ALA A 32 -9.31 4.97 10.40
N TYR A 33 -9.65 4.67 11.67
CA TYR A 33 -8.87 5.13 12.82
C TYR A 33 -7.43 4.58 12.83
N ARG A 34 -7.24 3.27 12.58
CA ARG A 34 -5.91 2.64 12.59
C ARG A 34 -5.04 3.13 11.44
N VAL A 35 -5.63 3.33 10.26
CA VAL A 35 -4.93 3.90 9.10
C VAL A 35 -4.46 5.32 9.42
N TRP A 36 -5.35 6.17 9.94
CA TRP A 36 -5.01 7.55 10.27
C TRP A 36 -3.89 7.65 11.32
N ILE A 37 -3.97 6.87 12.40
CA ILE A 37 -2.92 6.89 13.43
C ILE A 37 -1.57 6.46 12.86
N SER A 38 -1.52 5.41 12.02
CA SER A 38 -0.28 4.97 11.40
C SER A 38 0.31 5.98 10.42
N GLU A 39 -0.52 6.71 9.67
CA GLU A 39 -0.06 7.80 8.81
C GLU A 39 0.62 8.91 9.62
N ILE A 40 0.03 9.30 10.75
CA ILE A 40 0.61 10.35 11.63
C ILE A 40 1.91 9.86 12.28
N MET A 41 1.96 8.62 12.76
CA MET A 41 3.16 8.04 13.37
C MET A 41 4.32 7.96 12.35
N LEU A 42 4.06 7.40 11.16
CA LEU A 42 5.06 7.20 10.11
C LEU A 42 5.60 8.50 9.49
N GLN A 43 4.93 9.64 9.69
CA GLN A 43 5.47 10.95 9.29
C GLN A 43 6.53 11.48 10.27
N GLN A 44 6.50 11.04 11.53
CA GLN A 44 7.38 11.54 12.60
C GLN A 44 8.51 10.57 12.96
N THR A 45 8.40 9.30 12.53
CA THR A 45 9.38 8.25 12.83
C THR A 45 9.76 7.50 11.56
N GLN A 46 11.06 7.26 11.35
CA GLN A 46 11.57 6.32 10.34
C GLN A 46 11.84 4.94 10.95
#